data_AF-A0A9D2WPB0-F1
#
_entry.id   AF-A0A9D2WPB0-F1
#
_cell.length_a   1.000
_cell.length_b   1.000
_cell.length_c   1.000
_cell.angle_alpha   90.00
_cell.angle_beta   90.00
_cell.angle_gamma   90.00
#
_symmetry.space_group_name_H-M   'P 1'
#
loop_
_entity.id
_entity.type
_entity.pdbx_description
1 polymer ?
#
loop_
_entity_poly.entity_id
_entity_poly.type
_entity_poly.pdbx_seq_one_letter_code
_entity_poly.pdbx_strand_id
1 'polypeptide(L)'
;MSSIYRYFFLLRYWILKRFNAALTNRRDKKDLAPYIQSLINWGTFYAIIIYAIVYFENTFWIDKTWSKVGNTEVNTLTFIIPAIIISLSIKFSNFLSRFFMQRVYIRHEMDQGMQYTFNRLLHYIIIVIAVLVSLPLIGFNLSTLTVFAGVAGIGIGFGLQNIISNFISGLILLFERPNKVGDKNNDVPCDV
;
A
#
# COMPACT_ATOMS: atom_id res chain seq x y z
N MET A 1 13.75 35.62 12.03
CA MET A 1 12.85 34.48 11.72
C MET A 1 13.25 33.69 10.45
N SER A 2 13.71 34.31 9.37
CA SER A 2 14.04 33.60 8.09
C SER A 2 15.35 32.79 8.09
N SER A 3 16.33 33.14 8.92
CA SER A 3 17.65 32.47 8.90
C SER A 3 17.63 31.03 9.43
N ILE A 4 16.79 30.70 10.41
CA ILE A 4 16.72 29.35 11.00
C ILE A 4 16.27 28.29 9.99
N TYR A 5 15.34 28.63 9.11
CA TYR A 5 14.85 27.72 8.07
C TYR A 5 15.92 27.40 7.03
N ARG A 6 16.83 28.34 6.74
CA ARG A 6 17.98 28.11 5.86
C ARG A 6 18.96 27.11 6.48
N TYR A 7 19.22 27.20 7.78
CA TYR A 7 20.11 26.24 8.45
C TYR A 7 19.53 24.82 8.47
N PHE A 8 18.22 24.67 8.69
CA PHE A 8 17.58 23.35 8.66
C PHE A 8 17.60 22.72 7.26
N PHE A 9 17.37 23.52 6.21
CA PHE A 9 17.46 23.08 4.82
C PHE A 9 18.88 22.69 4.42
N LEU A 10 19.88 23.49 4.82
CA LEU A 10 21.30 23.21 4.56
C LEU A 10 21.80 22.00 5.35
N LEU A 11 21.37 21.84 6.60
CA LEU A 11 21.69 20.68 7.43
C LEU A 11 21.11 19.39 6.83
N ARG A 12 19.84 19.42 6.37
CA ARG A 12 19.23 18.32 5.61
C ARG A 12 20.04 17.99 4.36
N TYR A 13 20.37 19.00 3.55
CA TYR A 13 21.13 18.79 2.31
C TYR A 13 22.51 18.18 2.60
N TRP A 14 23.16 18.63 3.66
CA TRP A 14 24.46 18.13 4.10
C TRP A 14 24.39 16.69 4.63
N ILE A 15 23.40 16.36 5.47
CA ILE A 15 23.17 15.00 5.98
C ILE A 15 22.88 14.04 4.83
N LEU A 16 21.99 14.41 3.90
CA LEU A 16 21.67 13.59 2.73
C LEU A 16 22.90 13.35 1.85
N LYS A 17 23.69 14.39 1.59
CA LYS A 17 24.91 14.29 0.78
C LYS A 17 25.96 13.42 1.46
N ARG A 18 26.13 13.55 2.78
CA ARG A 18 27.11 12.80 3.56
C ARG A 18 26.73 11.34 3.72
N PHE A 19 25.45 11.03 3.90
CA PHE A 19 24.94 9.66 3.98
C PHE A 19 25.01 8.95 2.62
N ASN A 20 24.69 9.67 1.54
CA ASN A 20 24.82 9.15 0.17
C ASN A 20 26.29 8.82 -0.17
N ALA A 21 27.23 9.70 0.20
CA ALA A 21 28.66 9.49 0.01
C ALA A 21 29.24 8.32 0.83
N ALA A 22 28.62 7.98 1.97
CA ALA A 22 29.03 6.84 2.79
C ALA A 22 28.57 5.48 2.22
N LEU A 23 27.46 5.46 1.48
CA LEU A 23 26.88 4.25 0.88
C LEU A 23 27.54 3.86 -0.46
N THR A 24 28.26 4.78 -1.10
CA THR A 24 28.90 4.58 -2.41
C THR A 24 30.15 3.69 -2.41
N ASN A 25 30.66 3.23 -1.26
CA ASN A 25 31.97 2.56 -1.17
C ASN A 25 31.95 1.01 -1.30
N ARG A 26 30.81 0.39 -1.65
CA ARG A 26 30.77 -1.05 -2.00
C ARG A 26 30.01 -1.27 -3.30
N ARG A 27 30.64 -1.97 -4.26
CA ARG A 27 30.14 -2.25 -5.62
C ARG A 27 28.73 -2.86 -5.64
N ASP A 28 28.39 -3.62 -4.60
CA ASP A 28 27.11 -4.30 -4.36
C ASP A 28 25.96 -3.36 -3.89
N LYS A 29 26.28 -2.16 -3.36
CA LYS A 29 25.29 -1.19 -2.86
C LYS A 29 24.82 -0.18 -3.90
N LYS A 30 25.43 -0.14 -5.10
CA LYS A 30 25.06 0.81 -6.16
C LYS A 30 23.62 0.62 -6.66
N ASP A 31 23.14 -0.62 -6.70
CA ASP A 31 21.80 -0.93 -7.18
C ASP A 31 20.72 -0.63 -6.14
N LEU A 32 21.07 -0.69 -4.84
CA LEU A 32 20.18 -0.40 -3.72
C LEU A 32 20.19 1.07 -3.30
N ALA A 33 21.24 1.81 -3.64
CA ALA A 33 21.42 3.23 -3.34
C ALA A 33 20.20 4.11 -3.74
N PRO A 34 19.63 4.01 -4.96
CA PRO A 34 18.49 4.86 -5.33
C PRO A 34 17.23 4.58 -4.49
N TYR A 35 17.02 3.33 -4.06
CA TYR A 35 15.88 2.95 -3.22
C TYR A 35 16.04 3.47 -1.79
N ILE A 36 17.23 3.29 -1.21
CA ILE A 36 17.55 3.80 0.13
C ILE A 36 17.44 5.33 0.14
N GLN A 37 17.90 5.99 -0.92
CA GLN A 37 17.80 7.44 -1.03
C GLN A 37 16.35 7.91 -1.18
N SER A 38 15.50 7.19 -1.90
CA SER A 38 14.06 7.46 -1.95
C SER A 38 13.42 7.34 -0.56
N LEU A 39 13.72 6.28 0.21
CA LEU A 39 13.21 6.13 1.58
C LEU A 39 13.63 7.27 2.50
N ILE A 40 14.92 7.63 2.47
CA ILE A 40 15.45 8.71 3.31
C ILE A 40 14.84 10.06 2.89
N ASN A 41 14.65 10.31 1.58
CA ASN A 41 13.99 11.52 1.09
C ASN A 41 12.53 11.61 1.57
N TRP A 42 11.80 10.50 1.54
CA TRP A 42 10.44 10.48 2.08
C TRP A 42 10.41 10.67 3.59
N GLY A 43 11.23 9.92 4.33
CA GLY A 43 11.32 10.03 5.78
C GLY A 43 11.69 11.44 6.23
N THR A 44 12.66 12.08 5.58
CA THR A 44 13.04 13.47 5.86
C THR A 44 11.95 14.47 5.53
N PHE A 45 11.19 14.28 4.43
CA PHE A 45 10.06 15.13 4.10
C PHE A 45 8.96 15.06 5.17
N TYR A 46 8.60 13.86 5.65
CA TYR A 46 7.60 13.69 6.71
C TYR A 46 8.09 14.16 8.07
N ALA A 47 9.36 13.93 8.41
CA ALA A 47 9.96 14.45 9.63
C ALA A 47 9.90 15.99 9.69
N ILE A 48 10.11 16.67 8.54
CA ILE A 48 9.94 18.12 8.43
C ILE A 48 8.48 18.54 8.62
N ILE A 49 7.54 17.82 8.02
CA ILE A 49 6.10 18.12 8.19
C ILE A 49 5.68 17.96 9.64
N ILE A 50 6.05 16.86 10.30
CA ILE A 50 5.74 16.61 11.71
C ILE A 50 6.40 17.67 12.59
N TYR A 51 7.68 17.96 12.35
CA TYR A 51 8.39 19.01 13.07
C TYR A 51 7.73 20.38 12.90
N ALA A 52 7.29 20.73 11.69
CA ALA A 52 6.56 21.96 11.44
C ALA A 52 5.23 21.99 12.20
N ILE A 53 4.47 20.88 12.21
CA ILE A 53 3.21 20.79 12.96
C ILE A 53 3.44 21.00 14.46
N VAL A 54 4.38 20.25 15.05
CA VAL A 54 4.72 20.35 16.49
C VAL A 54 5.28 21.74 16.83
N TYR A 55 6.08 22.33 15.95
CA TYR A 55 6.63 23.67 16.16
C TYR A 55 5.55 24.76 16.14
N PHE A 56 4.56 24.63 15.25
CA PHE A 56 3.46 25.58 15.13
C PHE A 56 2.28 25.27 16.05
N GLU A 57 2.26 24.12 16.75
CA GLU A 57 1.20 23.69 17.67
C GLU A 57 0.91 24.77 18.72
N ASN A 58 1.94 25.45 19.21
CA ASN A 58 1.83 26.51 20.21
C ASN A 58 1.28 27.84 19.66
N THR A 59 0.84 27.90 18.40
CA THR A 59 0.26 29.10 17.79
C THR A 59 -1.26 29.07 17.95
N PHE A 60 -1.84 30.19 18.40
CA PHE A 60 -3.28 30.42 18.68
C PHE A 60 -4.31 29.90 17.64
N TRP A 61 -3.87 29.57 16.42
CA TRP A 61 -4.71 29.10 15.32
C TRP A 61 -4.87 27.57 15.27
N ILE A 62 -3.94 26.83 15.89
CA ILE A 62 -3.91 25.36 15.82
C ILE A 62 -4.81 24.70 16.85
N ASP A 63 -5.09 25.31 18.01
CA ASP A 63 -5.99 24.75 19.03
C ASP A 63 -7.42 25.31 18.98
N LYS A 64 -7.68 26.25 18.07
CA LYS A 64 -8.98 26.90 18.00
C LYS A 64 -9.99 25.97 17.32
N THR A 65 -10.79 25.29 18.15
CA THR A 65 -11.91 24.47 17.70
C THR A 65 -12.98 25.39 17.11
N TRP A 66 -13.14 25.32 15.80
CA TRP A 66 -14.01 26.24 15.06
C TRP A 66 -15.41 25.66 14.83
N SER A 67 -15.56 24.33 14.87
CA SER A 67 -16.85 23.65 14.72
C SER A 67 -16.83 22.26 15.35
N LYS A 68 -17.99 21.70 15.67
CA LYS A 68 -18.13 20.30 16.11
C LYS A 68 -18.87 19.51 15.03
N VAL A 69 -18.31 18.40 14.59
CA VAL A 69 -18.97 17.45 13.68
C VAL A 69 -19.12 16.15 14.46
N GLY A 70 -20.37 15.76 14.73
CA GLY A 70 -20.66 14.64 15.64
C GLY A 70 -20.14 14.90 17.05
N ASN A 71 -19.28 14.02 17.56
CA ASN A 71 -18.67 14.11 18.90
C ASN A 71 -17.19 14.55 18.86
N THR A 72 -16.65 14.85 17.68
CA THR A 72 -15.26 15.29 17.50
C THR A 72 -15.19 16.80 17.32
N GLU A 73 -14.32 17.45 18.09
CA GLU A 73 -14.02 18.86 17.90
C GLU A 73 -13.20 19.02 16.62
N VAL A 74 -13.75 19.76 15.66
CA VAL A 74 -13.11 19.97 14.38
C VAL A 74 -12.14 21.12 14.52
N ASN A 75 -10.89 20.79 14.27
CA ASN A 75 -9.76 21.67 14.31
C ASN A 75 -9.03 21.61 12.96
N THR A 76 -8.10 22.52 12.71
CA THR A 76 -7.29 22.53 11.47
C THR A 76 -6.45 21.25 11.35
N LEU A 77 -5.99 20.69 12.48
CA LEU A 77 -5.24 19.42 12.53
C LEU A 77 -6.06 18.22 12.06
N THR A 78 -7.38 18.27 12.27
CA THR A 78 -8.33 17.23 11.89
C THR A 78 -8.31 16.94 10.38
N PHE A 79 -7.95 17.91 9.54
CA PHE A 79 -7.79 17.71 8.10
C PHE A 79 -6.35 17.42 7.69
N ILE A 80 -5.38 18.02 8.38
CA ILE A 80 -3.95 17.88 8.07
C ILE A 80 -3.46 16.46 8.31
N ILE A 81 -3.84 15.84 9.45
CA ILE A 81 -3.36 14.50 9.82
C ILE A 81 -3.84 13.43 8.81
N PRO A 82 -5.15 13.35 8.45
CA PRO A 82 -5.64 12.50 7.36
C PRO A 82 -4.92 12.70 6.04
N ALA A 83 -4.69 13.96 5.64
CA ALA A 83 -4.00 14.26 4.38
C ALA A 83 -2.57 13.73 4.38
N ILE A 84 -1.87 13.80 5.52
CA ILE A 84 -0.54 13.24 5.70
C ILE A 84 -0.57 11.72 5.61
N ILE A 85 -1.52 11.06 6.29
CA ILE A 85 -1.67 9.60 6.26
C ILE A 85 -1.92 9.12 4.83
N ILE A 86 -2.87 9.73 4.11
CA ILE A 86 -3.17 9.36 2.72
C ILE A 86 -1.94 9.58 1.82
N SER A 87 -1.27 10.73 1.95
CA SER A 87 -0.04 11.03 1.21
C SER A 87 1.03 9.98 1.47
N LEU A 88 1.21 9.59 2.75
CA LEU A 88 2.20 8.59 3.16
C LEU A 88 1.90 7.24 2.54
N SER A 89 0.63 6.82 2.55
CA SER A 89 0.18 5.55 2.00
C SER A 89 0.34 5.45 0.48
N ILE A 90 0.11 6.53 -0.27
CA ILE A 90 0.37 6.58 -1.73
C ILE A 90 1.85 6.33 -2.02
N LYS A 91 2.74 6.91 -1.22
CA LYS A 91 4.18 6.78 -1.43
C LYS A 91 4.70 5.45 -0.94
N PHE A 92 4.16 4.98 0.18
CA PHE A 92 4.46 3.68 0.74
C PHE A 92 4.06 2.57 -0.22
N SER A 93 2.86 2.63 -0.81
CA SER A 93 2.43 1.65 -1.82
C SER A 93 3.30 1.65 -3.07
N ASN A 94 3.72 2.83 -3.55
CA ASN A 94 4.66 2.95 -4.66
C ASN A 94 6.04 2.39 -4.29
N PHE A 95 6.52 2.65 -3.07
CA PHE A 95 7.77 2.10 -2.57
C PHE A 95 7.71 0.57 -2.46
N LEU A 96 6.63 0.04 -1.86
CA LEU A 96 6.41 -1.39 -1.67
C LEU A 96 6.35 -2.12 -3.01
N SER A 97 5.59 -1.58 -3.97
CA SER A 97 5.47 -2.13 -5.32
C SER A 97 6.81 -2.17 -6.06
N ARG A 98 7.68 -1.17 -5.84
CA ARG A 98 9.00 -1.13 -6.48
C ARG A 98 10.02 -2.03 -5.79
N PHE A 99 9.97 -2.17 -4.47
CA PHE A 99 11.00 -2.88 -3.72
C PHE A 99 10.71 -4.39 -3.60
N PHE A 100 9.49 -4.76 -3.26
CA PHE A 100 9.12 -6.16 -3.06
C PHE A 100 8.88 -6.85 -4.40
N MET A 101 8.19 -6.20 -5.33
CA MET A 101 7.77 -6.90 -6.54
C MET A 101 8.85 -7.03 -7.60
N GLN A 102 9.83 -6.14 -7.65
CA GLN A 102 10.91 -6.29 -8.62
C GLN A 102 11.72 -7.56 -8.37
N ARG A 103 11.90 -7.97 -7.11
CA ARG A 103 12.57 -9.25 -6.78
C ARG A 103 11.70 -10.48 -7.02
N VAL A 104 10.39 -10.37 -6.78
CA VAL A 104 9.44 -11.48 -6.96
C VAL A 104 9.18 -11.74 -8.45
N TYR A 105 9.02 -10.70 -9.24
CA TYR A 105 8.72 -10.79 -10.68
C TYR A 105 9.87 -11.35 -11.51
N ILE A 106 11.11 -10.97 -11.19
CA ILE A 106 12.30 -11.52 -11.85
C ILE A 106 12.44 -13.02 -11.59
N ARG A 107 11.94 -13.52 -10.45
CA ARG A 107 12.07 -14.94 -10.06
C ARG A 107 10.99 -15.85 -10.66
N HIS A 108 9.84 -15.30 -11.05
CA HIS A 108 8.67 -16.07 -11.47
C HIS A 108 8.27 -15.85 -12.95
N GLU A 109 9.11 -15.18 -13.76
CA GLU A 109 8.86 -14.93 -15.20
C GLU A 109 7.45 -14.39 -15.49
N MET A 110 6.90 -13.59 -14.57
CA MET A 110 5.52 -13.11 -14.68
C MET A 110 5.40 -12.15 -15.86
N ASP A 111 4.37 -12.31 -16.69
CA ASP A 111 4.13 -11.40 -17.81
C ASP A 111 3.93 -9.94 -17.33
N GLN A 112 4.35 -8.97 -18.13
CA GLN A 112 4.29 -7.55 -17.80
C GLN A 112 2.86 -7.09 -17.47
N GLY A 113 1.85 -7.66 -18.13
CA GLY A 113 0.44 -7.38 -17.86
C GLY A 113 -0.01 -7.83 -16.46
N MET A 114 0.48 -8.99 -16.00
CA MET A 114 0.17 -9.54 -14.68
C MET A 114 0.86 -8.73 -13.57
N GLN A 115 2.13 -8.37 -13.78
CA GLN A 115 2.90 -7.52 -12.86
C GLN A 115 2.23 -6.16 -12.65
N TYR A 116 1.77 -5.55 -13.75
CA TYR A 116 1.10 -4.26 -13.70
C TYR A 116 -0.24 -4.33 -12.93
N THR A 117 -1.04 -5.34 -13.23
CA THR A 117 -2.32 -5.57 -12.56
C THR A 117 -2.14 -5.79 -11.06
N PHE A 118 -1.16 -6.60 -10.66
CA PHE A 118 -0.92 -6.88 -9.24
C PHE A 118 -0.42 -5.64 -8.47
N ASN A 119 0.49 -4.88 -9.07
CA ASN A 119 0.94 -3.60 -8.49
C ASN A 119 -0.23 -2.61 -8.32
N ARG A 120 -1.11 -2.49 -9.32
CA ARG A 120 -2.30 -1.65 -9.22
C ARG A 120 -3.26 -2.11 -8.12
N LEU A 121 -3.53 -3.40 -8.03
CA LEU A 121 -4.40 -3.97 -7.01
C LEU A 121 -3.87 -3.67 -5.60
N LEU A 122 -2.58 -3.92 -5.35
CA LEU A 122 -1.96 -3.59 -4.07
C LEU A 122 -2.00 -2.10 -3.76
N HIS A 123 -1.74 -1.25 -4.75
CA HIS A 123 -1.83 0.19 -4.58
C HIS A 123 -3.24 0.63 -4.15
N TYR A 124 -4.29 0.13 -4.80
CA TYR A 124 -5.66 0.45 -4.44
C TYR A 124 -6.04 -0.06 -3.05
N ILE A 125 -5.65 -1.30 -2.69
CA ILE A 125 -5.90 -1.84 -1.35
C ILE A 125 -5.29 -0.94 -0.28
N ILE A 126 -4.02 -0.54 -0.45
CA ILE A 126 -3.33 0.31 0.52
C ILE A 126 -4.00 1.69 0.64
N ILE A 127 -4.42 2.29 -0.47
CA ILE A 127 -5.12 3.59 -0.45
C ILE A 127 -6.48 3.46 0.24
N VAL A 128 -7.26 2.42 -0.07
CA VAL A 128 -8.56 2.19 0.56
C VAL A 128 -8.41 2.07 2.07
N ILE A 129 -7.46 1.26 2.54
CA ILE A 129 -7.18 1.11 3.98
C ILE A 129 -6.76 2.45 4.59
N ALA A 130 -5.89 3.21 3.92
CA ALA A 130 -5.45 4.51 4.41
C ALA A 130 -6.60 5.51 4.58
N VAL A 131 -7.52 5.53 3.61
CA VAL A 131 -8.73 6.36 3.69
C VAL A 131 -9.62 5.91 4.85
N LEU A 132 -9.88 4.60 4.96
CA LEU A 132 -10.71 4.05 6.06
C LEU A 132 -10.12 4.37 7.44
N VAL A 133 -8.80 4.28 7.61
CA VAL A 133 -8.13 4.63 8.87
C VAL A 133 -8.15 6.14 9.15
N SER A 134 -8.17 6.97 8.09
CA SER A 134 -8.12 8.43 8.23
C SER A 134 -9.49 9.07 8.47
N LEU A 135 -10.58 8.44 8.03
CA LEU A 135 -11.95 8.98 8.15
C LEU A 135 -12.43 9.23 9.60
N PRO A 136 -12.19 8.34 10.59
CA PRO A 136 -12.55 8.60 11.99
C PRO A 136 -11.94 9.87 12.55
N LEU A 137 -10.73 10.22 12.09
CA LEU A 137 -10.01 11.39 12.57
C LEU A 137 -10.74 12.69 12.21
N ILE A 138 -11.60 12.67 11.17
CA ILE A 138 -12.43 13.79 10.72
C ILE A 138 -13.84 13.76 11.36
N GLY A 139 -14.12 12.77 12.22
CA GLY A 139 -15.43 12.60 12.84
C GLY A 139 -16.41 11.79 12.02
N PHE A 140 -15.99 11.16 10.92
CA PHE A 140 -16.85 10.24 10.17
C PHE A 140 -17.04 8.94 10.96
N ASN A 141 -18.30 8.50 11.04
CA ASN A 141 -18.63 7.22 11.66
C ASN A 141 -18.36 6.08 10.67
N LEU A 142 -17.36 5.25 10.97
CA LEU A 142 -17.03 4.07 10.15
C LEU A 142 -18.15 3.04 10.11
N SER A 143 -19.04 2.98 11.10
CA SER A 143 -20.12 1.99 11.13
C SER A 143 -21.00 2.06 9.89
N THR A 144 -21.36 3.28 9.47
CA THR A 144 -22.14 3.50 8.25
C THR A 144 -21.38 3.01 7.01
N LEU A 145 -20.09 3.33 6.92
CA LEU A 145 -19.25 2.94 5.80
C LEU A 145 -19.01 1.42 5.75
N THR A 146 -18.90 0.76 6.91
CA THR A 146 -18.79 -0.70 7.02
C THR A 146 -20.04 -1.39 6.50
N VAL A 147 -21.24 -0.83 6.73
CA VAL A 147 -22.49 -1.36 6.15
C VAL A 147 -22.43 -1.30 4.62
N PHE A 148 -22.07 -0.14 4.05
CA PHE A 148 -21.92 0.00 2.60
C PHE A 148 -20.82 -0.90 2.03
N ALA A 149 -19.68 -1.01 2.73
CA ALA A 149 -18.59 -1.91 2.35
C ALA A 149 -19.03 -3.38 2.40
N GLY A 150 -19.88 -3.76 3.35
CA GLY A 150 -20.49 -5.09 3.43
C GLY A 150 -21.37 -5.38 2.21
N VAL A 151 -22.27 -4.46 1.86
CA VAL A 151 -23.13 -4.59 0.66
C VAL A 151 -22.28 -4.65 -0.62
N ALA A 152 -21.29 -3.77 -0.76
CA ALA A 152 -20.37 -3.79 -1.90
C ALA A 152 -19.56 -5.09 -1.97
N GLY A 153 -19.08 -5.58 -0.83
CA GLY A 153 -18.35 -6.85 -0.72
C GLY A 153 -19.18 -8.05 -1.14
N ILE A 154 -20.46 -8.08 -0.73
CA ILE A 154 -21.43 -9.09 -1.18
C ILE A 154 -21.59 -9.03 -2.71
N GLY A 155 -21.77 -7.83 -3.28
CA GLY A 155 -21.88 -7.64 -4.73
C GLY A 155 -20.64 -8.11 -5.50
N ILE A 156 -19.44 -7.81 -4.99
CA ILE A 156 -18.17 -8.29 -5.58
C ILE A 156 -18.08 -9.82 -5.48
N GLY A 157 -18.47 -10.40 -4.34
CA GLY A 157 -18.47 -11.84 -4.12
C GLY A 157 -19.39 -12.58 -5.09
N PHE A 158 -20.60 -12.06 -5.32
CA PHE A 158 -21.51 -12.59 -6.34
C PHE A 158 -20.92 -12.48 -7.76
N GLY A 159 -20.25 -11.36 -8.09
CA GLY A 159 -19.59 -11.20 -9.40
C GLY A 159 -18.42 -12.17 -9.63
N LEU A 160 -17.71 -12.55 -8.56
CA LEU A 160 -16.59 -13.51 -8.61
C LEU A 160 -17.01 -14.98 -8.42
N GLN A 161 -18.29 -15.24 -8.13
CA GLN A 161 -18.78 -16.57 -7.76
C GLN A 161 -18.39 -17.65 -8.78
N ASN A 162 -18.54 -17.36 -10.08
CA ASN A 162 -18.21 -18.31 -11.15
C ASN A 162 -16.72 -18.66 -11.17
N ILE A 163 -15.84 -17.67 -10.97
CA ILE A 163 -14.38 -17.88 -10.95
C ILE A 163 -13.99 -18.76 -9.77
N ILE A 164 -14.56 -18.46 -8.59
CA ILE A 164 -14.31 -19.22 -7.36
C ILE A 164 -14.82 -20.66 -7.50
N SER A 165 -16.03 -20.85 -8.04
CA SER A 165 -16.60 -22.18 -8.28
C SER A 165 -15.70 -23.02 -9.19
N ASN A 166 -15.26 -22.46 -10.33
CA ASN A 166 -14.38 -23.15 -11.26
C ASN A 166 -13.04 -23.53 -10.63
N PHE A 167 -12.48 -22.65 -9.78
CA PHE A 167 -11.25 -22.93 -9.06
C PHE A 167 -11.39 -24.06 -8.04
N ILE A 168 -12.48 -24.05 -7.25
CA ILE A 168 -12.76 -25.10 -6.26
C ILE A 168 -12.98 -26.44 -6.97
N SER A 169 -13.73 -26.49 -8.07
CA SER A 169 -13.91 -27.71 -8.86
C SER A 169 -12.57 -28.28 -9.35
N GLY A 170 -11.66 -27.42 -9.79
CA GLY A 170 -10.31 -27.83 -10.18
C GLY A 170 -9.52 -28.45 -9.03
N LEU A 171 -9.55 -27.84 -7.84
CA LEU A 171 -8.89 -28.37 -6.64
C LEU A 171 -9.49 -29.70 -6.19
N ILE A 172 -10.81 -29.82 -6.16
CA ILE A 172 -11.50 -31.07 -5.78
C ILE A 172 -11.07 -32.21 -6.70
N LEU A 173 -11.03 -31.98 -8.01
CA LEU A 173 -10.60 -32.99 -8.98
C LEU A 173 -9.15 -33.46 -8.76
N LEU A 174 -8.25 -32.57 -8.35
CA LEU A 174 -6.87 -32.92 -7.97
C LEU A 174 -6.81 -33.81 -6.71
N PHE A 175 -7.68 -33.56 -5.74
CA PHE A 175 -7.73 -34.34 -4.50
C PHE A 175 -8.49 -35.66 -4.62
N GLU A 176 -9.57 -35.68 -5.39
CA GLU A 176 -10.48 -36.81 -5.51
C GLU A 176 -9.90 -37.95 -6.35
N ARG A 177 -8.77 -37.73 -7.06
CA ARG A 177 -8.14 -38.67 -8.01
C ARG A 177 -9.21 -39.47 -8.76
N PRO A 178 -9.94 -38.86 -9.70
CA PRO A 178 -10.96 -39.58 -10.46
C PRO A 178 -10.31 -40.83 -11.05
N ASN A 179 -10.87 -41.98 -10.67
CA ASN A 179 -10.38 -43.35 -10.85
C ASN A 179 -9.24 -43.57 -11.85
N LYS A 180 -8.22 -44.32 -11.40
CA LYS A 180 -7.11 -44.90 -12.17
C LYS A 180 -7.37 -44.89 -13.68
N VAL A 181 -6.72 -43.95 -14.38
CA VAL A 181 -6.58 -43.99 -15.84
C VAL A 181 -5.74 -45.24 -16.14
N GLY A 182 -6.42 -46.36 -16.39
CA GLY A 182 -5.78 -47.67 -16.49
C GLY A 182 -6.73 -48.84 -16.65
N ASP A 183 -8.01 -48.74 -16.28
CA ASP A 183 -8.97 -49.83 -16.55
C ASP A 183 -9.61 -49.66 -17.94
N LYS A 184 -8.79 -49.92 -18.96
CA LYS A 184 -9.28 -50.32 -20.28
C LYS A 184 -8.96 -51.80 -20.47
N ASN A 185 -9.48 -52.64 -19.58
CA ASN A 185 -9.84 -54.00 -19.99
C ASN A 185 -11.18 -53.92 -20.73
N ASN A 186 -11.10 -53.51 -22.00
CA ASN A 186 -12.04 -54.01 -22.99
C ASN A 186 -11.17 -54.52 -24.13
N ASP A 187 -10.69 -55.75 -23.94
CA ASP A 187 -10.26 -56.61 -25.02
C ASP A 187 -11.42 -56.69 -26.01
N VAL A 188 -11.39 -55.87 -27.05
CA VAL A 188 -12.19 -56.09 -28.25
C VAL A 188 -11.45 -57.18 -29.01
N PRO A 189 -11.98 -58.41 -29.11
CA PRO A 189 -11.34 -59.44 -29.90
C PRO A 189 -11.37 -59.01 -31.37
N CYS A 190 -10.23 -59.16 -32.03
CA CYS A 190 -10.12 -59.02 -33.47
C CYS A 190 -10.92 -60.13 -34.14
N ASP A 191 -12.01 -59.79 -34.80
CA ASP A 191 -12.68 -60.67 -35.75
C ASP A 191 -12.32 -60.21 -37.17
N VAL A 192 -11.77 -61.16 -37.93
CA VAL A 192 -11.23 -61.14 -39.30
C VAL A 192 -12.29 -60.92 -40.37
#